data_AF-A0A522LU65-F1
#
_entry.id   AF-A0A522LU65-F1
#
_cell.length_a   1.000
_cell.length_b   1.000
_cell.length_c   1.000
_cell.angle_alpha   90.00
_cell.angle_beta   90.00
_cell.angle_gamma   90.00
#
_symmetry.space_group_name_H-M   'P 1'
#
loop_
_entity.id
_entity.type
_entity.pdbx_description
1 polymer ?
#
loop_
_entity_poly.entity_id
_entity_poly.type
_entity_poly.pdbx_seq_one_letter_code
_entity_poly.pdbx_strand_id
1 'polypeptide(L)'
;MGKELYESFPESKAVFDKADKILGFSLSGLMFRGDPEMLKLTINSQPAILTASIAAFEAFKARNDIKPEFMAGLSLGEYSALVASGSLTFEAGIKLVRKRA
;
A
#
# COMPACT_ATOMS: atom_id res chain seq x y z
N MET A 1 1.11 10.31 4.67
CA MET A 1 1.76 9.84 3.41
C MET A 1 0.69 9.44 2.39
N GLY A 2 0.93 9.57 1.08
CA GLY A 2 0.06 9.01 0.02
C GLY A 2 -1.22 9.79 -0.32
N LYS A 3 -1.47 10.95 0.30
CA LYS A 3 -2.69 11.75 0.07
C LYS A 3 -2.80 12.26 -1.37
N GLU A 4 -1.72 12.82 -1.91
CA GLU A 4 -1.70 13.31 -3.30
C GLU A 4 -1.95 12.17 -4.30
N LEU A 5 -1.36 10.99 -4.07
CA LEU A 5 -1.63 9.81 -4.91
C LEU A 5 -3.12 9.46 -4.90
N TYR A 6 -3.73 9.44 -3.72
CA TYR A 6 -5.17 9.15 -3.54
C TYR A 6 -6.06 10.17 -4.26
N GLU A 7 -5.72 11.45 -4.22
CA GLU A 7 -6.53 12.53 -4.80
C GLU A 7 -6.30 12.70 -6.30
N SER A 8 -5.11 12.40 -6.81
CA SER A 8 -4.74 12.63 -8.21
C SER A 8 -4.98 11.45 -9.15
N PHE A 9 -5.04 10.22 -8.63
CA PHE A 9 -5.07 9.02 -9.48
C PHE A 9 -6.18 8.04 -9.06
N PRO A 10 -7.11 7.69 -9.98
CA PRO A 10 -8.20 6.77 -9.66
C PRO A 10 -7.68 5.37 -9.29
N GLU A 11 -6.58 4.93 -9.89
CA GLU A 11 -5.97 3.62 -9.59
C GLU A 11 -5.39 3.59 -8.17
N SER A 12 -4.70 4.66 -7.77
CA SER A 12 -4.25 4.84 -6.39
C SER A 12 -5.43 4.84 -5.42
N LYS A 13 -6.47 5.63 -5.72
CA LYS A 13 -7.67 5.72 -4.88
C LYS A 13 -8.26 4.35 -4.61
N ALA A 14 -8.39 3.52 -5.65
CA ALA A 14 -8.90 2.16 -5.53
C ALA A 14 -8.07 1.27 -4.58
N VAL A 15 -6.75 1.43 -4.55
CA VAL A 15 -5.86 0.69 -3.64
C VAL A 15 -6.10 1.08 -2.18
N PHE A 16 -6.20 2.38 -1.88
CA PHE A 16 -6.49 2.86 -0.52
C PHE A 16 -7.89 2.44 -0.05
N ASP A 17 -8.91 2.62 -0.89
CA ASP A 17 -10.29 2.21 -0.56
C ASP A 17 -10.35 0.71 -0.28
N LYS A 18 -9.61 -0.09 -1.06
CA LYS A 18 -9.50 -1.53 -0.86
C LYS A 18 -8.80 -1.87 0.45
N ALA A 19 -7.72 -1.16 0.80
CA ALA A 19 -7.00 -1.36 2.07
C ALA A 19 -7.93 -1.09 3.27
N ASP A 20 -8.65 0.03 3.26
CA ASP A 20 -9.61 0.40 4.30
C ASP A 20 -10.69 -0.67 4.46
N LYS A 21 -11.24 -1.17 3.34
CA LYS A 21 -12.23 -2.25 3.34
C LYS A 21 -11.69 -3.56 3.92
N ILE A 22 -10.46 -3.95 3.56
CA ILE A 22 -9.84 -5.19 4.05
C ILE A 22 -9.57 -5.12 5.55
N LEU A 23 -9.13 -3.97 6.03
CA LEU A 23 -8.73 -3.77 7.42
C LEU A 23 -9.91 -3.49 8.35
N GLY A 24 -11.05 -3.07 7.82
CA GLY A 24 -12.25 -2.75 8.59
C GLY A 24 -12.15 -1.41 9.34
N PHE A 25 -11.14 -0.60 9.05
CA PHE A 25 -10.99 0.77 9.56
C PHE A 25 -10.31 1.64 8.50
N SER A 26 -10.40 2.97 8.65
CA SER A 26 -9.80 3.89 7.70
C SER A 26 -8.30 4.06 7.94
N LEU A 27 -7.50 3.20 7.29
CA LEU A 27 -6.05 3.35 7.23
C LEU A 27 -5.69 4.62 6.47
N SER A 28 -6.39 4.92 5.37
CA SER A 28 -6.22 6.16 4.61
C SER A 28 -6.44 7.40 5.49
N GLY A 29 -7.47 7.41 6.32
CA GLY A 29 -7.73 8.46 7.31
C GLY A 29 -6.56 8.64 8.28
N LEU A 30 -6.04 7.54 8.83
CA LEU A 30 -4.85 7.55 9.69
C LEU A 30 -3.62 8.11 8.94
N MET A 31 -3.41 7.73 7.68
CA MET A 31 -2.27 8.14 6.86
C MET A 31 -2.31 9.62 6.45
N PHE A 32 -3.49 10.20 6.27
CA PHE A 32 -3.65 11.55 5.72
C PHE A 32 -3.80 12.63 6.79
N ARG A 33 -4.50 12.31 7.88
CA ARG A 33 -4.91 13.28 8.91
C ARG A 33 -4.87 12.73 10.34
N GLY A 34 -4.53 11.46 10.52
CA GLY A 34 -4.51 10.84 11.84
C GLY A 34 -3.29 11.22 12.67
N ASP A 35 -3.27 10.73 13.91
CA ASP A 35 -2.17 10.93 14.84
C ASP A 35 -0.86 10.30 14.30
N PRO A 36 0.22 11.10 14.12
CA PRO A 36 1.51 10.60 13.68
C PRO A 36 2.09 9.49 14.57
N GLU A 37 1.86 9.53 15.89
CA GLU A 37 2.38 8.51 16.80
C GLU A 37 1.64 7.18 16.62
N MET A 38 0.32 7.24 16.40
CA MET A 38 -0.46 6.06 16.04
C MET A 38 -0.05 5.48 14.68
N LEU A 39 0.29 6.33 13.71
CA LEU A 39 0.78 5.88 12.41
C LEU A 39 2.18 5.23 12.51
N LYS A 40 3.05 5.71 13.41
CA LYS A 40 4.40 5.15 13.61
C LYS A 40 4.38 3.73 14.16
N LEU A 41 3.35 3.34 14.92
CA LEU A 41 3.19 1.98 15.41
C LEU A 41 3.31 0.98 14.25
N THR A 42 4.15 -0.04 14.42
CA THR A 42 4.48 -1.02 13.37
C THR A 42 3.23 -1.66 12.75
N ILE A 43 2.21 -1.91 13.59
CA ILE A 43 0.92 -2.48 13.17
C ILE A 43 0.15 -1.61 12.16
N ASN A 44 0.45 -0.31 12.10
CA ASN A 44 -0.15 0.65 11.19
C ASN A 44 0.82 1.11 10.11
N SER A 45 2.09 1.37 10.44
CA SER A 45 3.09 1.83 9.47
C SER A 45 3.37 0.77 8.40
N GLN A 46 3.39 -0.52 8.74
CA GLN A 46 3.64 -1.56 7.74
C GLN A 46 2.54 -1.67 6.67
N PRO A 47 1.24 -1.83 7.02
CA PRO A 47 0.18 -1.80 6.01
C PRO A 47 0.09 -0.44 5.29
N ALA A 48 0.41 0.67 5.95
CA ALA A 48 0.45 2.00 5.32
C ALA A 48 1.52 2.09 4.21
N ILE A 49 2.74 1.63 4.47
CA ILE A 49 3.82 1.60 3.48
C ILE A 49 3.45 0.68 2.32
N LEU A 50 2.95 -0.53 2.58
CA LEU A 50 2.50 -1.45 1.52
C LEU A 50 1.42 -0.79 0.64
N THR A 51 0.41 -0.16 1.26
CA THR A 51 -0.69 0.51 0.57
C THR A 51 -0.17 1.64 -0.32
N ALA A 52 0.69 2.51 0.22
CA ALA A 52 1.27 3.62 -0.53
C ALA A 52 2.16 3.15 -1.69
N SER A 53 2.98 2.12 -1.49
CA SER A 53 3.82 1.54 -2.54
C SER A 53 2.99 0.97 -3.69
N ILE A 54 1.93 0.21 -3.38
CA ILE A 54 1.07 -0.38 -4.41
C ILE A 54 0.21 0.68 -5.11
N ALA A 55 -0.27 1.69 -4.38
CA ALA A 55 -0.98 2.81 -4.98
C ALA A 55 -0.10 3.54 -6.02
N ALA A 56 1.15 3.85 -5.65
CA ALA A 56 2.10 4.46 -6.57
C ALA A 56 2.38 3.57 -7.79
N PHE A 57 2.55 2.26 -7.57
CA PHE A 57 2.79 1.30 -8.64
C PHE A 57 1.61 1.18 -9.62
N GLU A 58 0.37 1.12 -9.11
CA GLU A 58 -0.82 1.04 -9.96
C GLU A 58 -1.03 2.33 -10.77
N ALA A 59 -0.79 3.50 -10.17
CA ALA A 59 -0.83 4.77 -10.91
C ALA A 59 0.26 4.86 -11.99
N PHE A 60 1.47 4.36 -11.72
CA PHE A 60 2.55 4.27 -12.69
C PHE A 60 2.19 3.32 -13.83
N LYS A 61 1.74 2.10 -13.52
CA LYS A 61 1.38 1.07 -14.50
C LYS A 61 0.25 1.52 -15.44
N ALA A 62 -0.72 2.28 -14.94
CA ALA A 62 -1.82 2.80 -15.75
C ALA A 62 -1.39 3.86 -16.78
N ARG A 63 -0.18 4.43 -16.64
CA ARG A 63 0.33 5.54 -17.46
C ARG A 63 1.54 5.17 -18.30
N ASN A 64 2.10 3.99 -18.09
CA ASN A 64 3.34 3.56 -18.73
C ASN A 64 3.20 2.11 -19.20
N ASP A 65 3.70 1.81 -20.39
CA ASP A 65 3.79 0.41 -20.89
C ASP A 65 5.14 -0.23 -20.49
N ILE A 66 5.55 -0.01 -19.25
CA ILE A 66 6.78 -0.58 -18.70
C ILE A 66 6.43 -1.86 -17.96
N LYS A 67 7.07 -2.97 -18.36
CA LYS A 67 6.93 -4.28 -17.72
C LYS A 67 8.25 -4.65 -17.03
N PRO A 68 8.35 -4.49 -15.71
CA PRO A 68 9.57 -4.85 -15.00
C PRO A 68 9.80 -6.36 -15.05
N GLU A 69 11.04 -6.77 -15.34
CA GLU A 69 11.46 -8.18 -15.29
C GLU A 69 11.74 -8.65 -13.86
N PHE A 70 12.10 -7.71 -12.97
CA PHE A 70 12.43 -7.98 -11.58
C PHE A 70 11.74 -6.99 -10.64
N MET A 71 11.34 -7.48 -9.47
CA MET A 71 10.83 -6.69 -8.36
C MET A 71 11.67 -7.02 -7.12
N ALA A 72 12.07 -6.00 -6.36
CA ALA A 72 12.82 -6.18 -5.13
C ALA A 72 12.38 -5.14 -4.09
N GLY A 73 12.53 -5.47 -2.82
CA GLY A 73 12.25 -4.54 -1.74
C GLY A 73 12.93 -4.93 -0.45
N LEU A 74 13.25 -3.93 0.36
CA LEU A 74 13.99 -4.11 1.61
C LEU A 74 13.01 -4.33 2.78
N SER A 75 13.19 -5.43 3.53
CA SER A 75 12.40 -5.75 4.72
C SER A 75 10.89 -5.76 4.40
N LEU A 76 10.10 -4.83 4.94
CA LEU A 76 8.70 -4.69 4.56
C LEU A 76 8.50 -4.50 3.04
N GLY A 77 9.43 -3.81 2.38
CA GLY A 77 9.37 -3.58 0.94
C GLY A 77 9.34 -4.89 0.12
N GLU A 78 9.84 -6.00 0.66
CA GLU A 78 9.75 -7.31 0.02
C GLU A 78 8.29 -7.72 -0.20
N TYR A 79 7.40 -7.43 0.75
CA TYR A 79 5.96 -7.69 0.62
C TYR A 79 5.33 -6.80 -0.46
N SER A 80 5.75 -5.54 -0.57
CA SER A 80 5.34 -4.67 -1.67
C SER A 80 5.81 -5.21 -3.02
N ALA A 81 7.03 -5.72 -3.11
CA ALA A 81 7.57 -6.32 -4.33
C ALA A 81 6.82 -7.62 -4.71
N LEU A 82 6.49 -8.47 -3.73
CA LEU A 82 5.70 -9.69 -3.93
C LEU A 82 4.27 -9.37 -4.39
N VAL A 83 3.66 -8.30 -3.89
CA VAL A 83 2.34 -7.86 -4.34
C VAL A 83 2.41 -7.23 -5.74
N ALA A 84 3.39 -6.37 -5.99
CA ALA A 84 3.59 -5.74 -7.30
C ALA A 84 3.89 -6.75 -8.41
N SER A 85 4.59 -7.85 -8.10
CA SER A 85 4.85 -8.94 -9.05
C SER A 85 3.64 -9.86 -9.28
N GLY A 86 2.58 -9.73 -8.47
CA GLY A 86 1.42 -10.62 -8.49
C GLY A 86 1.64 -11.97 -7.79
N SER A 87 2.81 -12.21 -7.20
CA SER A 87 3.09 -13.44 -6.43
C SER A 87 2.27 -13.53 -5.14
N LEU A 88 1.89 -12.37 -4.58
CA LEU A 88 1.01 -12.25 -3.43
C LEU A 88 -0.15 -11.33 -3.76
N THR A 89 -1.38 -11.70 -3.40
CA THR A 89 -2.51 -10.79 -3.59
C THR A 89 -2.40 -9.60 -2.64
N PHE A 90 -2.88 -8.41 -3.04
CA PHE A 90 -2.88 -7.23 -2.15
C PHE A 90 -3.61 -7.50 -0.83
N GLU A 91 -4.70 -8.26 -0.86
CA GLU A 91 -5.45 -8.63 0.36
C GLU A 91 -4.63 -9.51 1.30
N ALA A 92 -4.00 -10.55 0.78
CA ALA A 92 -3.11 -11.40 1.57
C ALA A 92 -1.93 -10.58 2.12
N GLY A 93 -1.33 -9.72 1.29
CA GLY A 93 -0.24 -8.83 1.69
C GLY A 93 -0.61 -7.92 2.85
N ILE A 94 -1.72 -7.18 2.75
CA ILE A 94 -2.18 -6.27 3.80
C ILE A 94 -2.45 -7.01 5.12
N LYS A 95 -3.15 -8.15 5.06
CA LYS A 95 -3.43 -8.98 6.24
C LYS A 95 -2.14 -9.52 6.87
N LEU A 96 -1.20 -9.97 6.05
CA LEU A 96 0.06 -10.55 6.49
C LEU A 96 0.98 -9.52 7.14
N VAL A 97 1.19 -8.36 6.52
CA VAL A 97 2.08 -7.32 7.09
C VAL A 97 1.52 -6.73 8.38
N ARG A 98 0.19 -6.67 8.52
CA ARG A 98 -0.43 -6.24 9.78
C ARG A 98 -0.27 -7.29 10.89
N LYS A 99 -0.32 -8.59 10.56
CA LYS A 99 -0.09 -9.68 11.52
C LYS A 99 1.39 -9.86 11.89
N ARG A 100 2.30 -9.49 10.98
CA ARG A 100 3.76 -9.53 11.19
C ARG A 100 4.25 -8.53 12.25
N ALA A 101 3.49 -7.44 12.42
CA ALA A 101 3.89 -6.25 13.17
C ALA A 101 3.79 -6.40 14.70
#